data_AF-A0A7V0ZNQ8-F1
#
_entry.id   AF-A0A7V0ZNQ8-F1
#
_cell.length_a   1.000
_cell.length_b   1.000
_cell.length_c   1.000
_cell.angle_alpha   90.00
_cell.angle_beta   90.00
_cell.angle_gamma   90.00
#
_symmetry.space_group_name_H-M   'P 1'
#
loop_
_entity.id
_entity.type
_entity.pdbx_description
1 polymer ?
#
loop_
_entity_poly.entity_id
_entity_poly.type
_entity_poly.pdbx_seq_one_letter_code
_entity_poly.pdbx_strand_id
1 'polypeptide(L)'
;MAAGRPCSTVGLSHSTDYLETSPLKLIAEHFPLPCSLRELVLKRYTPAKTAANNEQPMPLEELLQYLKNIDSFDLTPLEAVLLQTEAIGDPALPTTQQTAILQWLGTALQNWQQSFPLEQPLASELHPLHALAAALAVTDPNFLIPGAHPVHRLLDTLQARAIGWHSRLGRAGAATQQQIAKTVERALAWFDDTDTDLAAICTELAAVVQRDQARAGRMAQRVVEAEQGRIKSADARRQAAQMINTALEKFQAPEAIGAFLTGPWYASAQLVVLKFGSDSKPWEKMVATTDTLLDSLQTVEEPADNRRQYIFEVVTQLPKDISHLLLSLQHDSEAVEDAVGLIEFTHLRVLRNQPLELGQIAAIDVGDEDIAKGEGDHFDALDRVEVGQWWRVDLGDGEPLRLQLALKLEREQQLLFTNQAGIKALQQSYRDFAELLARQKVTALHCGASFSTSLASAAGIDSTEQLGILVDAAAVLPGGMAVEEPAEYFGQEAIDESIEHIEQYAVDEPVGQTRQEAPGEPAPVADTNVEPDLPMGTWLGFHDGDKPLMAKLAVHDREKDNYIFVNRKGIKILQLSKEVLLQMMDDGLIDILQTSSTFRDKVTQAQRQTEE
;
A
#
# COMPACT_ATOMS: atom_id res chain seq x y z
N MET A 1 12.16 52.82 37.14
CA MET A 1 11.02 53.43 36.43
C MET A 1 10.91 52.71 35.10
N ALA A 2 10.08 51.66 35.04
CA ALA A 2 8.71 51.68 34.52
C ALA A 2 8.72 51.33 33.02
N ALA A 3 7.88 50.45 32.47
CA ALA A 3 7.01 49.40 32.98
C ALA A 3 6.69 48.55 31.73
N GLY A 4 6.87 47.24 31.81
CA GLY A 4 6.47 46.33 30.73
C GLY A 4 4.95 46.25 30.66
N ARG A 5 4.39 46.43 29.46
CA ARG A 5 3.00 46.08 29.17
C ARG A 5 2.96 44.62 28.68
N PRO A 6 2.14 43.74 29.28
CA PRO A 6 1.94 42.40 28.76
C PRO A 6 0.95 42.46 27.58
N CYS A 7 1.34 41.86 26.46
CA CYS A 7 0.43 41.59 25.35
C CYS A 7 -0.50 40.46 25.81
N SER A 8 -1.79 40.77 25.87
CA SER A 8 -2.88 39.87 26.21
C SER A 8 -2.97 38.75 25.17
N THR A 9 -2.40 37.58 25.52
CA THR A 9 -2.78 36.31 24.93
C THR A 9 -4.23 36.03 25.32
N VAL A 10 -5.13 36.23 24.37
CA VAL A 10 -6.49 35.68 24.43
C VAL A 10 -6.30 34.16 24.38
N GLY A 11 -6.33 33.54 25.56
CA GLY A 11 -6.32 32.09 25.69
C GLY A 11 -7.57 31.52 25.06
N LEU A 12 -7.46 31.09 23.81
CA LEU A 12 -8.30 30.03 23.28
C LEU A 12 -7.76 28.74 23.88
N SER A 13 -8.37 28.33 24.99
CA SER A 13 -8.30 26.97 25.48
C SER A 13 -8.85 26.06 24.37
N HIS A 14 -7.97 25.54 23.52
CA HIS A 14 -8.28 24.40 22.67
C HIS A 14 -8.57 23.21 23.60
N SER A 15 -9.84 22.98 23.90
CA SER A 15 -10.30 21.73 24.49
C SER A 15 -10.02 20.62 23.46
N THR A 16 -8.99 19.84 23.75
CA THR A 16 -8.56 18.64 23.02
C THR A 16 -9.37 17.41 23.45
N ASP A 17 -10.66 17.58 23.77
CA ASP A 17 -11.53 16.52 24.30
C ASP A 17 -12.32 15.77 23.23
N TYR A 18 -12.29 16.19 21.96
CA TYR A 18 -13.03 15.52 20.89
C TYR A 18 -12.54 14.10 20.58
N LEU A 19 -11.36 13.72 21.11
CA LEU A 19 -10.75 12.39 20.96
C LEU A 19 -10.91 11.51 22.21
N GLU A 20 -11.44 12.02 23.33
CA GLU A 20 -11.82 11.17 24.47
C GLU A 20 -13.16 10.49 24.19
N THR A 21 -13.13 9.50 23.30
CA THR A 21 -14.30 8.68 23.00
C THR A 21 -13.98 7.20 23.17
N SER A 22 -13.49 6.82 24.36
CA SER A 22 -13.68 5.47 24.89
C SER A 22 -14.31 5.57 26.27
N PRO A 23 -15.56 5.11 26.45
CA PRO A 23 -16.23 5.13 27.74
C PRO A 23 -15.67 4.07 28.72
N LEU A 24 -14.74 3.20 28.29
CA LEU A 24 -14.27 2.03 29.06
C LEU A 24 -12.77 1.79 28.84
N LYS A 25 -11.99 1.74 29.92
CA LYS A 25 -10.52 1.62 29.89
C LYS A 25 -10.02 0.16 29.90
N LEU A 26 -10.93 -0.82 29.89
CA LEU A 26 -10.58 -2.24 29.85
C LEU A 26 -10.43 -2.72 28.40
N ILE A 27 -9.25 -3.23 28.07
CA ILE A 27 -8.97 -3.93 26.80
C ILE A 27 -9.27 -5.43 26.89
N ALA A 28 -9.33 -6.11 25.73
CA ALA A 28 -9.69 -7.53 25.60
C ALA A 28 -8.80 -8.48 26.43
N GLU A 29 -7.54 -8.12 26.69
CA GLU A 29 -6.59 -8.92 27.48
C GLU A 29 -7.00 -9.10 28.95
N HIS A 30 -7.86 -8.22 29.47
CA HIS A 30 -8.36 -8.32 30.84
C HIS A 30 -9.46 -9.38 31.01
N PHE A 31 -9.92 -9.99 29.91
CA PHE A 31 -11.00 -10.97 29.93
C PHE A 31 -10.47 -12.37 29.61
N PRO A 32 -10.94 -13.42 30.31
CA PRO A 32 -11.99 -13.42 31.34
C PRO A 32 -11.56 -12.75 32.65
N LEU A 33 -12.51 -12.16 33.38
CA LEU A 33 -12.22 -11.61 34.70
C LEU A 33 -11.83 -12.74 35.68
N PRO A 34 -10.88 -12.49 36.61
CA PRO A 34 -10.41 -13.52 37.55
C PRO A 34 -11.41 -13.85 38.66
N CYS A 35 -12.51 -13.10 38.79
CA CYS A 35 -13.53 -13.32 39.83
C CYS A 35 -14.94 -12.97 39.36
N SER A 36 -15.94 -13.45 40.11
CA SER A 36 -17.36 -13.24 39.83
C SER A 36 -17.85 -11.88 40.31
N LEU A 37 -18.66 -11.22 39.48
CA LEU A 37 -19.30 -9.94 39.81
C LEU A 37 -20.59 -10.10 40.63
N ARG A 38 -20.96 -11.32 41.03
CA ARG A 38 -22.23 -11.63 41.70
C ARG A 38 -22.51 -10.72 42.89
N GLU A 39 -21.56 -10.57 43.81
CA GLU A 39 -21.76 -9.78 45.03
C GLU A 39 -21.96 -8.28 44.71
N LEU A 40 -21.19 -7.76 43.75
CA LEU A 40 -21.33 -6.38 43.30
C LEU A 40 -22.66 -6.12 42.60
N VAL A 41 -23.08 -7.03 41.72
CA VAL A 41 -24.36 -6.96 41.01
C VAL A 41 -25.51 -6.95 42.01
N LEU A 42 -25.52 -7.89 42.97
CA LEU A 42 -26.57 -7.95 43.98
C LEU A 42 -26.55 -6.72 44.90
N LYS A 43 -25.38 -6.24 45.31
CA LYS A 43 -25.28 -5.03 46.15
C LYS A 43 -25.81 -3.77 45.44
N ARG A 44 -25.61 -3.67 44.12
CA ARG A 44 -25.96 -2.47 43.33
C ARG A 44 -27.38 -2.47 42.80
N TYR A 45 -27.90 -3.63 42.37
CA TYR A 45 -29.17 -3.74 41.65
C TYR A 45 -30.29 -4.41 42.46
N THR A 46 -30.05 -4.85 43.70
CA THR A 46 -31.15 -5.33 44.55
C THR A 46 -32.08 -4.15 44.88
N PRO A 47 -33.38 -4.22 44.51
CA PRO A 47 -34.32 -3.16 44.84
C PRO A 47 -34.43 -3.00 46.36
N ALA A 48 -34.49 -1.76 46.84
CA ALA A 48 -34.74 -1.48 48.25
C ALA A 48 -36.09 -2.10 48.63
N LYS A 49 -36.10 -3.02 49.61
CA LYS A 49 -37.30 -3.74 50.08
C LYS A 49 -38.49 -2.79 50.14
N THR A 50 -39.36 -2.87 49.14
CA THR A 50 -40.60 -2.10 49.14
C THR A 50 -41.55 -2.89 50.05
N ALA A 51 -41.99 -2.24 51.13
CA ALA A 51 -42.88 -2.88 52.08
C ALA A 51 -44.21 -3.23 51.41
N ALA A 52 -44.64 -4.48 51.59
CA ALA A 52 -45.94 -5.03 51.24
C ALA A 52 -46.24 -5.25 49.74
N ASN A 53 -46.06 -6.49 49.28
CA ASN A 53 -47.12 -7.25 48.61
C ASN A 53 -46.83 -8.76 48.70
N ASN A 54 -47.90 -9.57 48.74
CA ASN A 54 -47.84 -11.03 48.59
C ASN A 54 -47.38 -11.37 47.17
N GLU A 55 -46.08 -11.24 46.89
CA GLU A 55 -45.53 -11.55 45.58
C GLU A 55 -45.28 -13.05 45.48
N GLN A 56 -45.95 -13.72 44.53
CA GLN A 56 -45.73 -15.13 44.26
C GLN A 56 -44.44 -15.26 43.44
N PRO A 57 -43.42 -16.01 43.90
CA PRO A 57 -42.18 -16.14 43.17
C PRO A 57 -42.42 -16.92 41.87
N MET A 58 -42.01 -16.35 40.74
CA MET A 58 -42.09 -16.97 39.43
C MET A 58 -41.17 -18.20 39.34
N PRO A 59 -41.67 -19.37 38.93
CA PRO A 59 -40.86 -20.53 38.57
C PRO A 59 -39.85 -20.21 37.47
N LEU A 60 -38.68 -20.86 37.52
CA LEU A 60 -37.62 -20.63 36.53
C LEU A 60 -38.06 -20.98 35.10
N GLU A 61 -38.80 -22.08 34.91
CA GLU A 61 -39.31 -22.50 33.60
C GLU A 61 -40.24 -21.46 32.98
N GLU A 62 -41.08 -20.84 33.81
CA GLU A 62 -42.00 -19.78 33.39
C GLU A 62 -41.24 -18.51 32.99
N LEU A 63 -40.23 -18.11 33.77
CA LEU A 63 -39.35 -17.00 33.41
C LEU A 63 -38.61 -17.25 32.09
N LEU A 64 -38.11 -18.47 31.87
CA LEU A 64 -37.44 -18.85 30.62
C LEU A 64 -38.40 -18.79 29.41
N GLN A 65 -39.66 -19.18 29.61
CA GLN A 65 -40.69 -19.08 28.56
C GLN A 65 -41.02 -17.63 28.22
N TYR A 66 -41.12 -16.75 29.22
CA TYR A 66 -41.30 -15.31 28.98
C TYR A 66 -40.13 -14.69 28.23
N LEU A 67 -38.89 -15.06 28.59
CA LEU A 67 -37.68 -14.60 27.89
C LEU A 67 -37.63 -15.11 26.44
N LYS A 68 -38.04 -16.36 26.19
CA LYS A 68 -38.11 -16.94 24.83
C LYS A 68 -39.10 -16.20 23.93
N ASN A 69 -40.21 -15.71 24.49
CA ASN A 69 -41.30 -15.05 23.75
C ASN A 69 -41.09 -13.54 23.57
N ILE A 70 -39.88 -13.02 23.83
CA ILE A 70 -39.58 -11.60 23.61
C ILE A 70 -39.51 -11.34 22.11
N ASP A 71 -40.54 -10.64 21.59
CA ASP A 71 -40.62 -10.24 20.18
C ASP A 71 -40.23 -8.77 19.94
N SER A 72 -40.25 -7.94 21.00
CA SER A 72 -39.82 -6.54 20.96
C SER A 72 -38.56 -6.33 21.77
N PHE A 73 -37.51 -5.83 21.12
CA PHE A 73 -36.18 -5.64 21.69
C PHE A 73 -35.86 -4.17 21.98
N ASP A 74 -36.86 -3.30 21.93
CA ASP A 74 -36.73 -1.89 22.33
C ASP A 74 -36.66 -1.73 23.87
N LEU A 75 -37.11 -2.77 24.59
CA LEU A 75 -37.14 -2.83 26.05
C LEU A 75 -36.00 -3.71 26.58
N THR A 76 -35.59 -3.47 27.83
CA THR A 76 -34.67 -4.39 28.51
C THR A 76 -35.34 -5.75 28.76
N PRO A 77 -34.56 -6.84 28.94
CA PRO A 77 -35.14 -8.16 29.22
C PRO A 77 -36.09 -8.17 30.43
N LEU A 78 -35.81 -7.39 31.48
CA LEU A 78 -36.69 -7.27 32.64
C LEU A 78 -38.00 -6.55 32.31
N GLU A 79 -37.93 -5.40 31.64
CA GLU A 79 -39.12 -4.63 31.23
C GLU A 79 -40.01 -5.43 30.29
N ALA A 80 -39.41 -6.20 29.37
CA ALA A 80 -40.15 -7.06 28.45
C ALA A 80 -40.91 -8.17 29.20
N VAL A 81 -40.29 -8.81 30.20
CA VAL A 81 -40.96 -9.82 31.04
C VAL A 81 -42.09 -9.18 31.86
N LEU A 82 -41.85 -8.03 32.48
CA LEU A 82 -42.87 -7.34 33.28
C LEU A 82 -44.08 -6.92 32.42
N LEU A 83 -43.85 -6.39 31.23
CA LEU A 83 -44.90 -6.03 30.28
C LEU A 83 -45.74 -7.26 29.87
N GLN A 84 -45.10 -8.42 29.66
CA GLN A 84 -45.80 -9.67 29.35
C GLN A 84 -46.64 -10.15 30.53
N THR A 85 -46.11 -10.10 31.76
CA THR A 85 -46.88 -10.48 32.97
C THR A 85 -48.09 -9.57 33.20
N GLU A 86 -47.94 -8.26 32.98
CA GLU A 86 -49.05 -7.29 33.08
C GLU A 86 -50.12 -7.53 32.00
N ALA A 87 -49.70 -7.84 30.77
CA ALA A 87 -50.62 -8.10 29.65
C ALA A 87 -51.44 -9.39 29.86
N ILE A 88 -50.83 -10.42 30.45
CA ILE A 88 -51.47 -11.72 30.71
C ILE A 88 -52.23 -11.71 32.05
N GLY A 89 -51.92 -10.75 32.93
CA GLY A 89 -52.50 -10.64 34.27
C GLY A 89 -51.93 -11.67 35.25
N ASP A 90 -50.68 -12.08 35.04
CA ASP A 90 -49.96 -13.03 35.87
C ASP A 90 -49.42 -12.34 37.14
N PRO A 91 -49.81 -12.79 38.36
CA PRO A 91 -49.28 -12.22 39.60
C PRO A 91 -47.85 -12.67 39.94
N ALA A 92 -47.29 -13.63 39.20
CA ALA A 92 -45.94 -14.13 39.45
C ALA A 92 -44.88 -13.13 38.98
N LEU A 93 -43.91 -12.84 39.85
CA LEU A 93 -42.80 -11.93 39.55
C LEU A 93 -41.44 -12.64 39.70
N PRO A 94 -40.42 -12.24 38.90
CA PRO A 94 -39.07 -12.73 39.08
C PRO A 94 -38.58 -12.49 40.51
N THR A 95 -37.81 -13.45 41.05
CA THR A 95 -37.24 -13.31 42.41
C THR A 95 -36.31 -12.10 42.50
N THR A 96 -36.09 -11.58 43.71
CA THR A 96 -35.21 -10.41 43.93
C THR A 96 -33.81 -10.59 43.32
N GLN A 97 -33.26 -11.81 43.36
CA GLN A 97 -31.97 -12.11 42.76
C GLN A 97 -32.04 -12.06 41.22
N GLN A 98 -33.07 -12.66 40.62
CA GLN A 98 -33.29 -12.65 39.18
C GLN A 98 -33.51 -11.23 38.66
N THR A 99 -34.32 -10.43 39.35
CA THR A 99 -34.55 -9.02 39.02
C THR A 99 -33.25 -8.21 39.01
N ALA A 100 -32.40 -8.38 40.03
CA ALA A 100 -31.12 -7.67 40.09
C ALA A 100 -30.17 -8.06 38.93
N ILE A 101 -30.11 -9.35 38.58
CA ILE A 101 -29.29 -9.85 37.46
C ILE A 101 -29.82 -9.33 36.13
N LEU A 102 -31.14 -9.39 35.89
CA LEU A 102 -31.76 -8.92 34.65
C LEU A 102 -31.64 -7.41 34.49
N GLN A 103 -31.72 -6.64 35.58
CA GLN A 103 -31.53 -5.18 35.54
C GLN A 103 -30.07 -4.80 35.23
N TRP A 104 -29.10 -5.50 35.83
CA TRP A 104 -27.69 -5.33 35.50
C TRP A 104 -27.41 -5.66 34.03
N LEU A 105 -27.91 -6.80 33.54
CA LEU A 105 -27.75 -7.19 32.14
C LEU A 105 -28.42 -6.19 31.19
N GLY A 106 -29.62 -5.70 31.51
CA GLY A 106 -30.31 -4.67 30.72
C GLY A 106 -29.48 -3.39 30.60
N THR A 107 -28.86 -2.96 31.70
CA THR A 107 -27.93 -1.80 31.71
C THR A 107 -26.69 -2.09 30.84
N ALA A 108 -26.12 -3.29 30.95
CA ALA A 108 -24.96 -3.69 30.14
C ALA A 108 -25.29 -3.73 28.63
N LEU A 109 -26.46 -4.26 28.26
CA LEU A 109 -26.92 -4.32 26.86
C LEU A 109 -27.14 -2.93 26.26
N GLN A 110 -27.75 -2.01 27.01
CA GLN A 110 -27.91 -0.62 26.59
C GLN A 110 -26.54 0.06 26.39
N ASN A 111 -25.62 -0.09 27.35
CA ASN A 111 -24.27 0.45 27.25
C ASN A 111 -23.52 -0.15 26.05
N TRP A 112 -23.71 -1.45 25.78
CA TRP A 112 -23.10 -2.14 24.66
C TRP A 112 -23.60 -1.60 23.32
N GLN A 113 -24.92 -1.46 23.14
CA GLN A 113 -25.50 -0.88 21.93
C GLN A 113 -25.07 0.57 21.68
N GLN A 114 -24.91 1.37 22.74
CA GLN A 114 -24.47 2.77 22.65
C GLN A 114 -22.97 2.89 22.34
N SER A 115 -22.13 2.09 23.00
CA SER A 115 -20.66 2.17 22.87
C SER A 115 -20.13 1.42 21.65
N PHE A 116 -20.85 0.40 21.18
CA PHE A 116 -20.47 -0.47 20.08
C PHE A 116 -21.58 -0.55 19.01
N PRO A 117 -21.91 0.58 18.36
CA PRO A 117 -23.04 0.63 17.43
C PRO A 117 -22.78 -0.20 16.16
N LEU A 118 -23.78 -0.98 15.75
CA LEU A 118 -23.80 -1.75 14.51
C LEU A 118 -24.79 -1.15 13.51
N GLU A 119 -24.55 -1.32 12.20
CA GLU A 119 -25.50 -0.89 11.16
C GLU A 119 -26.68 -1.85 11.03
N GLN A 120 -27.80 -1.33 10.53
CA GLN A 120 -28.95 -2.15 10.13
C GLN A 120 -28.71 -2.86 8.79
N PRO A 121 -29.18 -4.12 8.60
CA PRO A 121 -30.05 -4.89 9.49
C PRO A 121 -29.32 -5.74 10.55
N LEU A 122 -27.98 -5.75 10.57
CA LEU A 122 -27.20 -6.62 11.47
C LEU A 122 -27.48 -6.37 12.94
N ALA A 123 -27.68 -5.11 13.34
CA ALA A 123 -28.03 -4.79 14.72
C ALA A 123 -29.29 -5.55 15.18
N SER A 124 -30.35 -5.52 14.37
CA SER A 124 -31.60 -6.24 14.67
C SER A 124 -31.46 -7.76 14.64
N GLU A 125 -30.56 -8.32 13.82
CA GLU A 125 -30.30 -9.76 13.79
C GLU A 125 -29.64 -10.28 15.08
N LEU A 126 -28.92 -9.43 15.83
CA LEU A 126 -28.31 -9.82 17.11
C LEU A 126 -29.25 -9.70 18.31
N HIS A 127 -30.32 -8.91 18.20
CA HIS A 127 -31.24 -8.67 19.32
C HIS A 127 -31.82 -9.93 19.98
N PRO A 128 -32.20 -11.00 19.23
CA PRO A 128 -32.66 -12.25 19.84
C PRO A 128 -31.67 -12.87 20.83
N LEU A 129 -30.36 -12.66 20.63
CA LEU A 129 -29.34 -13.16 21.56
C LEU A 129 -29.40 -12.46 22.94
N HIS A 130 -30.05 -11.30 23.05
CA HIS A 130 -30.26 -10.63 24.35
C HIS A 130 -31.15 -11.47 25.26
N ALA A 131 -32.19 -12.10 24.71
CA ALA A 131 -33.05 -13.01 25.46
C ALA A 131 -32.28 -14.26 25.90
N LEU A 132 -31.45 -14.83 25.02
CA LEU A 132 -30.58 -15.94 25.36
C LEU A 132 -29.58 -15.58 26.47
N ALA A 133 -28.94 -14.41 26.38
CA ALA A 133 -28.05 -13.90 27.42
C ALA A 133 -28.78 -13.72 28.76
N ALA A 134 -30.02 -13.22 28.76
CA ALA A 134 -30.84 -13.07 29.96
C ALA A 134 -31.20 -14.40 30.60
N ALA A 135 -31.57 -15.39 29.78
CA ALA A 135 -31.85 -16.74 30.26
C ALA A 135 -30.60 -17.35 30.93
N LEU A 136 -29.47 -17.29 30.24
CA LEU A 136 -28.20 -17.83 30.74
C LEU A 136 -27.68 -17.11 31.99
N ALA A 137 -27.88 -15.79 32.09
CA ALA A 137 -27.51 -15.02 33.27
C ALA A 137 -28.24 -15.47 34.54
N VAL A 138 -29.46 -15.98 34.38
CA VAL A 138 -30.28 -16.47 35.49
C VAL A 138 -30.00 -17.95 35.79
N THR A 139 -29.64 -18.76 34.78
CA THR A 139 -29.42 -20.21 34.95
C THR A 139 -27.98 -20.59 35.31
N ASP A 140 -26.97 -19.92 34.74
CA ASP A 140 -25.56 -20.28 34.93
C ASP A 140 -24.81 -19.23 35.79
N PRO A 141 -24.34 -19.59 37.00
CA PRO A 141 -23.51 -18.71 37.82
C PRO A 141 -22.22 -18.22 37.13
N ASN A 142 -21.65 -18.99 36.19
CA ASN A 142 -20.44 -18.60 35.47
C ASN A 142 -20.68 -17.43 34.50
N PHE A 143 -21.94 -17.14 34.14
CA PHE A 143 -22.30 -15.94 33.39
C PHE A 143 -21.92 -14.65 34.14
N LEU A 144 -21.85 -14.68 35.47
CA LEU A 144 -21.45 -13.51 36.26
C LEU A 144 -19.94 -13.25 36.24
N ILE A 145 -19.17 -14.02 35.46
CA ILE A 145 -17.75 -13.81 35.18
C ILE A 145 -17.62 -13.32 33.73
N PRO A 146 -17.52 -12.00 33.49
CA PRO A 146 -17.36 -11.44 32.14
C PRO A 146 -16.20 -12.10 31.37
N GLY A 147 -16.43 -12.42 30.09
CA GLY A 147 -15.49 -13.13 29.22
C GLY A 147 -15.37 -14.65 29.42
N ALA A 148 -15.78 -15.22 30.56
CA ALA A 148 -15.64 -16.66 30.80
C ALA A 148 -16.71 -17.49 30.05
N HIS A 149 -17.97 -17.03 30.10
CA HIS A 149 -19.08 -17.75 29.51
C HIS A 149 -19.02 -17.76 27.95
N PRO A 150 -19.32 -18.89 27.27
CA PRO A 150 -19.30 -18.98 25.81
C PRO A 150 -20.12 -17.91 25.08
N VAL A 151 -21.27 -17.52 25.63
CA VAL A 151 -22.10 -16.45 25.04
C VAL A 151 -21.45 -15.07 25.10
N HIS A 152 -20.61 -14.78 26.09
CA HIS A 152 -19.86 -13.53 26.10
C HIS A 152 -18.92 -13.47 24.91
N ARG A 153 -18.13 -14.53 24.74
CA ARG A 153 -17.20 -14.68 23.62
C ARG A 153 -17.92 -14.70 22.27
N LEU A 154 -19.10 -15.30 22.21
CA LEU A 154 -19.94 -15.32 21.00
C LEU A 154 -20.36 -13.90 20.60
N LEU A 155 -20.93 -13.13 21.53
CA LEU A 155 -21.36 -11.75 21.29
C LEU A 155 -20.17 -10.83 20.96
N ASP A 156 -19.05 -10.99 21.66
CA ASP A 156 -17.80 -10.28 21.38
C ASP A 156 -17.29 -10.57 19.95
N THR A 157 -17.29 -11.84 19.56
CA THR A 157 -16.85 -12.27 18.22
C THR A 157 -17.80 -11.79 17.12
N LEU A 158 -19.11 -11.83 17.36
CA LEU A 158 -20.12 -11.33 16.43
C LEU A 158 -19.98 -9.81 16.23
N GLN A 159 -19.77 -9.04 17.29
CA GLN A 159 -19.52 -7.60 17.20
C GLN A 159 -18.24 -7.29 16.44
N ALA A 160 -17.14 -7.98 16.75
CA ALA A 160 -15.86 -7.81 16.08
C ALA A 160 -15.95 -8.15 14.57
N ARG A 161 -16.80 -9.11 14.20
CA ARG A 161 -17.10 -9.40 12.80
C ARG A 161 -17.97 -8.32 12.18
N ALA A 162 -18.99 -7.82 12.88
CA ALA A 162 -19.99 -6.88 12.34
C ALA A 162 -19.51 -5.42 12.27
N ILE A 163 -18.47 -5.02 13.00
CA ILE A 163 -18.04 -3.62 13.15
C ILE A 163 -17.83 -2.88 11.82
N GLY A 164 -17.24 -3.54 10.82
CA GLY A 164 -16.93 -2.98 9.51
C GLY A 164 -18.04 -3.17 8.47
N TRP A 165 -19.15 -3.80 8.84
CA TRP A 165 -20.22 -4.11 7.91
C TRP A 165 -21.01 -2.86 7.52
N HIS A 166 -21.36 -2.75 6.24
CA HIS A 166 -22.28 -1.74 5.73
C HIS A 166 -23.01 -2.27 4.49
N SER A 167 -24.18 -1.69 4.18
CA SER A 167 -25.07 -2.08 3.07
C SER A 167 -24.36 -2.18 1.70
N ARG A 168 -23.41 -1.28 1.44
CA ARG A 168 -22.64 -1.19 0.18
C ARG A 168 -21.55 -2.26 -0.03
N LEU A 169 -21.34 -3.21 0.89
CA LEU A 169 -20.32 -4.27 0.73
C LEU A 169 -20.67 -5.33 -0.33
N GLY A 170 -21.87 -5.29 -0.91
CA GLY A 170 -22.30 -6.23 -1.95
C GLY A 170 -22.27 -7.69 -1.48
N ARG A 171 -21.66 -8.58 -2.28
CA ARG A 171 -21.61 -10.03 -2.00
C ARG A 171 -20.90 -10.36 -0.67
N ALA A 172 -19.85 -9.62 -0.31
CA ALA A 172 -19.12 -9.85 0.94
C ALA A 172 -19.96 -9.48 2.17
N GLY A 173 -20.75 -8.40 2.07
CA GLY A 173 -21.70 -8.00 3.10
C GLY A 173 -22.82 -9.03 3.28
N ALA A 174 -23.40 -9.51 2.18
CA ALA A 174 -24.46 -10.52 2.21
C ALA A 174 -23.98 -11.86 2.81
N ALA A 175 -22.77 -12.30 2.48
CA ALA A 175 -22.19 -13.52 3.06
C ALA A 175 -21.96 -13.37 4.58
N THR A 176 -21.52 -12.20 5.03
CA THR A 176 -21.34 -11.91 6.46
C THR A 176 -22.67 -11.93 7.21
N GLN A 177 -23.70 -11.30 6.64
CA GLN A 177 -25.05 -11.29 7.20
C GLN A 177 -25.62 -12.69 7.31
N GLN A 178 -25.55 -13.49 6.23
CA GLN A 178 -26.03 -14.88 6.25
C GLN A 178 -25.32 -15.72 7.32
N GLN A 179 -24.01 -15.52 7.51
CA GLN A 179 -23.26 -16.26 8.52
C GLN A 179 -23.63 -15.84 9.95
N ILE A 180 -23.88 -14.55 10.18
CA ILE A 180 -24.35 -14.05 11.48
C ILE A 180 -25.74 -14.63 11.77
N ALA A 181 -26.69 -14.49 10.85
CA ALA A 181 -28.04 -15.04 11.00
C ALA A 181 -28.04 -16.55 11.32
N LYS A 182 -27.25 -17.34 10.58
CA LYS A 182 -27.11 -18.79 10.85
C LYS A 182 -26.52 -19.08 12.23
N THR A 183 -25.57 -18.26 12.69
CA THR A 183 -24.96 -18.44 14.02
C THR A 183 -25.94 -18.09 15.13
N VAL A 184 -26.71 -17.01 14.95
CA VAL A 184 -27.78 -16.60 15.87
C VAL A 184 -28.83 -17.70 15.98
N GLU A 185 -29.34 -18.20 14.85
CA GLU A 185 -30.33 -19.29 14.80
C GLU A 185 -29.86 -20.52 15.58
N ARG A 186 -28.61 -20.96 15.35
CA ARG A 186 -28.01 -22.10 16.07
C ARG A 186 -27.88 -21.85 17.57
N ALA A 187 -27.55 -20.63 17.99
CA ALA A 187 -27.44 -20.29 19.40
C ALA A 187 -28.81 -20.27 20.10
N LEU A 188 -29.84 -19.77 19.41
CA LEU A 188 -31.21 -19.74 19.92
C LEU A 188 -31.84 -21.12 20.08
N ALA A 189 -31.35 -22.15 19.37
CA ALA A 189 -31.77 -23.53 19.56
C ALA A 189 -31.58 -24.03 21.01
N TRP A 190 -30.76 -23.34 21.82
CA TRP A 190 -30.65 -23.60 23.25
C TRP A 190 -31.98 -23.49 24.01
N PHE A 191 -32.92 -22.66 23.55
CA PHE A 191 -34.27 -22.56 24.14
C PHE A 191 -35.16 -23.78 23.85
N ASP A 192 -34.78 -24.63 22.91
CA ASP A 192 -35.47 -25.89 22.59
C ASP A 192 -34.71 -27.10 23.15
N ASP A 193 -33.38 -27.04 23.14
CA ASP A 193 -32.48 -28.07 23.66
C ASP A 193 -31.37 -27.44 24.52
N THR A 194 -31.48 -27.57 25.85
CA THR A 194 -30.51 -27.03 26.80
C THR A 194 -29.12 -27.66 26.69
N ASP A 195 -28.98 -28.82 26.02
CA ASP A 195 -27.70 -29.48 25.75
C ASP A 195 -26.96 -28.87 24.54
N THR A 196 -27.52 -27.83 23.91
CA THR A 196 -26.88 -27.10 22.81
C THR A 196 -25.50 -26.58 23.22
N ASP A 197 -24.45 -27.06 22.55
CA ASP A 197 -23.06 -26.67 22.82
C ASP A 197 -22.71 -25.28 22.26
N LEU A 198 -22.97 -24.26 23.07
CA LEU A 198 -22.63 -22.87 22.77
C LEU A 198 -21.11 -22.63 22.64
N ALA A 199 -20.28 -23.46 23.30
CA ALA A 199 -18.82 -23.34 23.20
C ALA A 199 -18.31 -23.83 21.85
N ALA A 200 -18.87 -24.92 21.32
CA ALA A 200 -18.59 -25.39 19.95
C ALA A 200 -19.01 -24.34 18.91
N ILE A 201 -20.23 -23.78 19.02
CA ILE A 201 -20.72 -22.73 18.11
C ILE A 201 -19.79 -21.51 18.12
N CYS A 202 -19.36 -21.06 19.31
CA CYS A 202 -18.43 -19.95 19.46
C CYS A 202 -17.07 -20.25 18.82
N THR A 203 -16.54 -21.46 19.02
CA THR A 203 -15.24 -21.89 18.47
C THR A 203 -15.27 -21.94 16.94
N GLU A 204 -16.35 -22.48 16.36
CA GLU A 204 -16.55 -22.50 14.92
C GLU A 204 -16.64 -21.09 14.33
N LEU A 205 -17.42 -20.19 14.96
CA LEU A 205 -17.52 -18.80 14.53
C LEU A 205 -16.15 -18.11 14.59
N ALA A 206 -15.42 -18.26 15.69
CA ALA A 206 -14.10 -17.67 15.87
C ALA A 206 -13.13 -18.12 14.75
N ALA A 207 -13.14 -19.41 14.41
CA ALA A 207 -12.32 -19.95 13.32
C ALA A 207 -12.71 -19.40 11.93
N VAL A 208 -14.00 -19.13 11.68
CA VAL A 208 -14.46 -18.47 10.44
C VAL A 208 -13.98 -17.01 10.42
N VAL A 209 -14.20 -16.27 11.51
CA VAL A 209 -13.85 -14.85 11.61
C VAL A 209 -12.34 -14.65 11.48
N GLN A 210 -11.52 -15.50 12.12
CA GLN A 210 -10.07 -15.43 12.03
C GLN A 210 -9.57 -15.64 10.59
N ARG A 211 -10.14 -16.60 9.84
CA ARG A 211 -9.79 -16.83 8.43
C ARG A 211 -10.14 -15.64 7.55
N ASP A 212 -11.31 -15.05 7.76
CA ASP A 212 -11.76 -13.87 7.01
C ASP A 212 -10.91 -12.63 7.33
N GLN A 213 -10.58 -12.41 8.60
CA GLN A 213 -9.69 -11.33 9.04
C GLN A 213 -8.28 -11.51 8.46
N ALA A 214 -7.73 -12.71 8.48
CA ALA A 214 -6.42 -12.99 7.88
C ALA A 214 -6.43 -12.73 6.36
N ARG A 215 -7.51 -13.08 5.67
CA ARG A 215 -7.69 -12.78 4.24
C ARG A 215 -7.79 -11.28 3.98
N ALA A 216 -8.60 -10.56 4.76
CA ALA A 216 -8.75 -9.12 4.65
C ALA A 216 -7.43 -8.39 4.93
N GLY A 217 -6.67 -8.82 5.94
CA GLY A 217 -5.34 -8.29 6.26
C GLY A 217 -4.35 -8.46 5.10
N ARG A 218 -4.31 -9.64 4.45
CA ARG A 218 -3.49 -9.83 3.24
C ARG A 218 -3.90 -8.93 2.08
N MET A 219 -5.21 -8.71 1.90
CA MET A 219 -5.69 -7.79 0.86
C MET A 219 -5.32 -6.34 1.17
N ALA A 220 -5.50 -5.91 2.42
CA ALA A 220 -5.11 -4.57 2.87
C ALA A 220 -3.60 -4.34 2.68
N GLN A 221 -2.77 -5.33 3.01
CA GLN A 221 -1.32 -5.24 2.81
C GLN A 221 -0.95 -5.05 1.33
N ARG A 222 -1.61 -5.76 0.41
CA ARG A 222 -1.40 -5.56 -1.04
C ARG A 222 -1.79 -4.15 -1.50
N VAL A 223 -2.88 -3.61 -0.96
CA VAL A 223 -3.30 -2.23 -1.24
C VAL A 223 -2.26 -1.23 -0.72
N VAL A 224 -1.74 -1.44 0.49
CA VAL A 224 -0.66 -0.64 1.09
C VAL A 224 0.59 -0.67 0.22
N GLU A 225 1.05 -1.85 -0.17
CA GLU A 225 2.22 -2.03 -1.03
C GLU A 225 2.04 -1.39 -2.40
N ALA A 226 0.86 -1.54 -3.00
CA ALA A 226 0.54 -0.92 -4.29
C ALA A 226 0.56 0.62 -4.20
N GLU A 227 -0.01 1.20 -3.14
CA GLU A 227 -0.02 2.66 -2.95
C GLU A 227 1.39 3.20 -2.66
N GLN A 228 2.15 2.54 -1.79
CA GLN A 228 3.55 2.90 -1.55
C GLN A 228 4.41 2.76 -2.81
N GLY A 229 4.17 1.73 -3.62
CA GLY A 229 4.82 1.54 -4.91
C GLY A 229 4.49 2.68 -5.90
N ARG A 230 3.22 3.09 -5.96
CA ARG A 230 2.77 4.23 -6.77
C ARG A 230 3.48 5.52 -6.36
N ILE A 231 3.55 5.79 -5.06
CA ILE A 231 4.21 6.99 -4.50
C ILE A 231 5.70 6.98 -4.81
N LYS A 232 6.39 5.86 -4.56
CA LYS A 232 7.83 5.72 -4.89
C LYS A 232 8.10 5.93 -6.38
N SER A 233 7.23 5.42 -7.25
CA SER A 233 7.34 5.61 -8.70
C SER A 233 7.12 7.07 -9.11
N ALA A 234 6.11 7.74 -8.53
CA ALA A 234 5.86 9.16 -8.78
C ALA A 234 7.02 10.05 -8.31
N ASP A 235 7.58 9.75 -7.12
CA ASP A 235 8.74 10.47 -6.59
C ASP A 235 10.00 10.27 -7.46
N ALA A 236 10.29 9.02 -7.85
CA ALA A 236 11.39 8.73 -8.78
C ALA A 236 11.24 9.45 -10.13
N ARG A 237 10.01 9.51 -10.65
CA ARG A 237 9.68 10.26 -11.88
C ARG A 237 9.98 11.76 -11.72
N ARG A 238 9.54 12.34 -10.60
CA ARG A 238 9.75 13.76 -10.29
C ARG A 238 11.22 14.10 -10.14
N GLN A 239 11.97 13.33 -9.38
CA GLN A 239 13.41 13.56 -9.17
C GLN A 239 14.22 13.41 -10.46
N ALA A 240 13.92 12.37 -11.26
CA ALA A 240 14.54 12.17 -12.57
C ALA A 240 14.32 13.37 -13.51
N ALA A 241 13.09 13.89 -13.55
CA ALA A 241 12.79 15.03 -14.40
C ALA A 241 13.39 16.33 -13.86
N GLN A 242 13.35 16.57 -12.55
CA GLN A 242 13.97 17.74 -11.93
C GLN A 242 15.47 17.82 -12.25
N MET A 243 16.19 16.69 -12.13
CA MET A 243 17.61 16.61 -12.48
C MET A 243 17.85 16.98 -13.95
N ILE A 244 17.09 16.39 -14.89
CA ILE A 244 17.27 16.63 -16.33
C ILE A 244 16.84 18.05 -16.71
N ASN A 245 15.69 18.51 -16.23
CA ASN A 245 15.17 19.86 -16.52
C ASN A 245 16.12 20.93 -15.99
N THR A 246 16.68 20.76 -14.79
CA THR A 246 17.68 21.70 -14.23
C THR A 246 18.93 21.78 -15.13
N ALA A 247 19.33 20.67 -15.74
CA ALA A 247 20.48 20.64 -16.64
C ALA A 247 20.13 21.26 -18.01
N LEU A 248 18.94 20.98 -18.55
CA LEU A 248 18.44 21.56 -19.81
C LEU A 248 18.11 23.06 -19.71
N GLU A 249 17.84 23.59 -18.50
CA GLU A 249 17.71 25.03 -18.27
C GLU A 249 19.07 25.75 -18.33
N LYS A 250 20.14 25.08 -17.89
CA LYS A 250 21.50 25.64 -17.87
C LYS A 250 22.21 25.53 -19.21
N PHE A 251 21.93 24.46 -19.96
CA PHE A 251 22.69 24.10 -21.17
C PHE A 251 21.77 23.94 -22.37
N GLN A 252 22.17 24.50 -23.52
CA GLN A 252 21.52 24.19 -24.80
C GLN A 252 22.08 22.88 -25.35
N ALA A 253 21.25 22.07 -26.00
CA ALA A 253 21.70 20.80 -26.58
C ALA A 253 21.05 20.50 -27.94
N PRO A 254 21.70 19.67 -28.77
CA PRO A 254 21.12 19.21 -30.04
C PRO A 254 19.86 18.36 -29.79
N GLU A 255 18.92 18.39 -30.74
CA GLU A 255 17.65 17.65 -30.65
C GLU A 255 17.85 16.16 -30.36
N ALA A 256 18.84 15.52 -30.99
CA ALA A 256 19.13 14.10 -30.77
C ALA A 256 19.61 13.79 -29.34
N ILE A 257 20.40 14.68 -28.72
CA ILE A 257 20.82 14.54 -27.31
C ILE A 257 19.64 14.83 -26.38
N GLY A 258 18.78 15.79 -26.75
CA GLY A 258 17.52 16.03 -26.04
C GLY A 258 16.63 14.80 -26.01
N ALA A 259 16.39 14.17 -27.17
CA ALA A 259 15.60 12.95 -27.27
C ALA A 259 16.19 11.78 -26.45
N PHE A 260 17.53 11.67 -26.41
CA PHE A 260 18.21 10.71 -25.55
C PHE A 260 17.98 11.00 -24.05
N LEU A 261 18.12 12.26 -23.63
CA LEU A 261 17.93 12.67 -22.25
C LEU A 261 16.50 12.47 -21.78
N THR A 262 15.50 12.88 -22.58
CA THR A 262 14.07 12.74 -22.25
C THR A 262 13.55 11.30 -22.39
N GLY A 263 14.27 10.42 -23.09
CA GLY A 263 13.87 9.04 -23.33
C GLY A 263 14.65 8.01 -22.51
N PRO A 264 15.64 7.30 -23.09
CA PRO A 264 16.37 6.21 -22.41
C PRO A 264 17.06 6.62 -21.12
N TRP A 265 17.62 7.84 -21.08
CA TRP A 265 18.33 8.36 -19.92
C TRP A 265 17.37 8.67 -18.78
N TYR A 266 16.25 9.33 -19.06
CA TYR A 266 15.17 9.57 -18.09
C TYR A 266 14.60 8.27 -17.51
N ALA A 267 14.34 7.26 -18.36
CA ALA A 267 13.89 5.95 -17.90
C ALA A 267 14.93 5.25 -17.00
N SER A 268 16.22 5.39 -17.32
CA SER A 268 17.31 4.85 -16.49
C SER A 268 17.43 5.60 -15.16
N ALA A 269 17.28 6.92 -15.18
CA ALA A 269 17.32 7.77 -13.98
C ALA A 269 16.21 7.37 -12.99
N GLN A 270 14.99 7.12 -13.48
CA GLN A 270 13.89 6.60 -12.66
C GLN A 270 14.26 5.26 -11.99
N LEU A 271 14.86 4.33 -12.75
CA LEU A 271 15.27 3.02 -12.21
C LEU A 271 16.38 3.14 -11.17
N VAL A 272 17.32 4.08 -11.35
CA VAL A 272 18.38 4.34 -10.37
C VAL A 272 17.77 4.82 -9.05
N VAL A 273 16.86 5.79 -9.09
CA VAL A 273 16.17 6.28 -7.88
C VAL A 273 15.35 5.18 -7.23
N LEU A 274 14.62 4.36 -8.01
CA LEU A 274 13.82 3.26 -7.48
C LEU A 274 14.65 2.15 -6.83
N LYS A 275 15.82 1.80 -7.40
CA LYS A 275 16.67 0.71 -6.90
C LYS A 275 17.63 1.15 -5.79
N PHE A 276 18.19 2.34 -5.89
CA PHE A 276 19.29 2.79 -5.03
C PHE A 276 18.95 4.01 -4.19
N GLY A 277 17.92 4.79 -4.55
CA GLY A 277 17.55 6.03 -3.88
C GLY A 277 18.27 7.27 -4.43
N SER A 278 17.76 8.43 -4.03
CA SER A 278 18.23 9.78 -4.41
C SER A 278 19.58 10.17 -3.80
N ASP A 279 19.96 9.54 -2.70
CA ASP A 279 21.19 9.87 -1.96
C ASP A 279 22.31 8.87 -2.27
N SER A 280 22.15 8.13 -3.37
CA SER A 280 23.01 7.01 -3.71
C SER A 280 24.16 7.43 -4.61
N LYS A 281 25.33 6.77 -4.47
CA LYS A 281 26.48 7.00 -5.36
C LYS A 281 26.14 6.79 -6.85
N PRO A 282 25.34 5.79 -7.26
CA PRO A 282 24.89 5.68 -8.64
C PRO A 282 24.10 6.90 -9.12
N TRP A 283 23.26 7.49 -8.27
CA TRP A 283 22.53 8.71 -8.58
C TRP A 283 23.45 9.92 -8.72
N GLU A 284 24.34 10.15 -7.75
CA GLU A 284 25.35 11.23 -7.83
C GLU A 284 26.19 11.13 -9.10
N LYS A 285 26.61 9.91 -9.47
CA LYS A 285 27.34 9.66 -10.71
C LYS A 285 26.49 10.00 -11.93
N MET A 286 25.21 9.64 -11.93
CA MET A 286 24.31 9.93 -13.04
C MET A 286 24.06 11.43 -13.22
N VAL A 287 23.91 12.18 -12.13
CA VAL A 287 23.85 13.65 -12.15
C VAL A 287 25.13 14.22 -12.76
N ALA A 288 26.29 13.82 -12.24
CA ALA A 288 27.59 14.31 -12.73
C ALA A 288 27.86 13.96 -14.20
N THR A 289 27.48 12.77 -14.65
CA THR A 289 27.59 12.37 -16.07
C THR A 289 26.66 13.19 -16.96
N THR A 290 25.46 13.53 -16.49
CA THR A 290 24.52 14.40 -17.24
C THR A 290 25.10 15.81 -17.40
N ASP A 291 25.62 16.38 -16.32
CA ASP A 291 26.27 17.70 -16.35
C ASP A 291 27.53 17.69 -17.23
N THR A 292 28.36 16.64 -17.14
CA THR A 292 29.57 16.50 -17.96
C THR A 292 29.23 16.37 -19.45
N LEU A 293 28.18 15.63 -19.80
CA LEU A 293 27.70 15.47 -21.18
C LEU A 293 27.20 16.80 -21.76
N LEU A 294 26.48 17.60 -20.97
CA LEU A 294 25.93 18.86 -21.45
C LEU A 294 26.98 19.98 -21.47
N ASP A 295 27.90 20.00 -20.51
CA ASP A 295 29.02 20.94 -20.48
C ASP A 295 29.97 20.71 -21.66
N SER A 296 30.31 19.46 -21.98
CA SER A 296 31.24 19.14 -23.08
C SER A 296 30.75 19.57 -24.46
N LEU A 297 29.44 19.78 -24.62
CA LEU A 297 28.81 20.27 -25.86
C LEU A 297 28.83 21.81 -25.96
N GLN A 298 29.15 22.53 -24.88
CA GLN A 298 29.21 23.99 -24.89
C GLN A 298 30.56 24.52 -25.42
N THR A 299 30.49 25.65 -26.12
CA THR A 299 31.67 26.43 -26.51
C THR A 299 32.07 27.38 -25.37
N VAL A 300 33.18 27.10 -24.69
CA VAL A 300 33.71 27.91 -23.57
C VAL A 300 34.92 28.74 -24.05
N GLU A 301 35.06 29.97 -23.54
CA GLU A 301 36.18 30.91 -23.83
C GLU A 301 37.55 30.50 -23.24
N GLU A 302 37.77 29.21 -22.97
CA GLU A 302 39.04 28.69 -22.46
C GLU A 302 40.14 28.63 -23.54
N PRO A 303 41.44 28.68 -23.17
CA PRO A 303 42.51 28.45 -24.12
C PRO A 303 42.30 27.11 -24.84
N ALA A 304 42.24 27.17 -26.18
CA ALA A 304 41.74 26.09 -27.04
C ALA A 304 42.39 24.73 -26.79
N ASP A 305 43.65 24.69 -26.37
CA ASP A 305 44.37 23.43 -26.10
C ASP A 305 43.90 22.73 -24.81
N ASN A 306 43.58 23.46 -23.74
CA ASN A 306 43.09 22.86 -22.49
C ASN A 306 41.67 22.32 -22.66
N ARG A 307 40.81 23.06 -23.38
CA ARG A 307 39.43 22.64 -23.66
C ARG A 307 39.39 21.42 -24.58
N ARG A 308 40.27 21.34 -25.58
CA ARG A 308 40.41 20.16 -26.45
C ARG A 308 40.87 18.92 -25.68
N GLN A 309 41.82 19.08 -24.76
CA GLN A 309 42.28 18.00 -23.90
C GLN A 309 41.13 17.47 -23.01
N TYR A 310 40.36 18.37 -22.41
CA TYR A 310 39.17 18.02 -21.62
C TYR A 310 38.12 17.26 -22.45
N ILE A 311 37.75 17.76 -23.64
CA ILE A 311 36.79 17.08 -24.52
C ILE A 311 37.31 15.71 -24.94
N PHE A 312 38.62 15.56 -25.19
CA PHE A 312 39.20 14.26 -25.52
C PHE A 312 39.09 13.26 -24.36
N GLU A 313 39.35 13.70 -23.13
CA GLU A 313 39.17 12.86 -21.93
C GLU A 313 37.69 12.45 -21.77
N VAL A 314 36.77 13.40 -21.92
CA VAL A 314 35.31 13.15 -21.85
C VAL A 314 34.88 12.14 -22.92
N VAL A 315 35.32 12.28 -24.17
CA VAL A 315 35.01 11.34 -25.27
C VAL A 315 35.44 9.90 -24.96
N THR A 316 36.48 9.70 -24.16
CA THR A 316 36.97 8.35 -23.84
C THR A 316 36.32 7.70 -22.61
N GLN A 317 35.81 8.50 -21.66
CA GLN A 317 35.26 8.01 -20.39
C GLN A 317 33.73 8.05 -20.34
N LEU A 318 33.12 9.09 -20.89
CA LEU A 318 31.69 9.33 -20.83
C LEU A 318 30.85 8.22 -21.49
N PRO A 319 31.24 7.66 -22.67
CA PRO A 319 30.59 6.47 -23.24
C PRO A 319 30.52 5.27 -22.28
N LYS A 320 31.59 5.02 -21.53
CA LYS A 320 31.65 3.89 -20.58
C LYS A 320 30.73 4.15 -19.41
N ASP A 321 30.78 5.36 -18.85
CA ASP A 321 29.93 5.73 -17.73
C ASP A 321 28.44 5.70 -18.10
N ILE A 322 28.07 6.19 -19.27
CA ILE A 322 26.70 6.14 -19.79
C ILE A 322 26.25 4.69 -20.01
N SER A 323 27.09 3.84 -20.62
CA SER A 323 26.76 2.43 -20.83
C SER A 323 26.48 1.67 -19.51
N HIS A 324 27.19 2.02 -18.43
CA HIS A 324 26.98 1.44 -17.11
C HIS A 324 25.73 1.97 -16.37
N LEU A 325 25.29 3.19 -16.69
CA LEU A 325 24.16 3.85 -16.03
C LEU A 325 22.83 3.69 -16.80
N LEU A 326 22.86 3.19 -18.04
CA LEU A 326 21.68 2.90 -18.87
C LEU A 326 20.92 1.64 -18.42
N LEU A 327 20.39 1.64 -17.19
CA LEU A 327 19.64 0.53 -16.62
C LEU A 327 18.36 0.19 -17.40
N SER A 328 17.73 1.15 -18.09
CA SER A 328 16.52 0.89 -18.87
C SER A 328 16.80 0.02 -20.11
N LEU A 329 18.01 0.09 -20.65
CA LEU A 329 18.45 -0.65 -21.84
C LEU A 329 19.36 -1.84 -21.49
N GLN A 330 19.44 -2.24 -20.21
CA GLN A 330 20.37 -3.29 -19.76
C GLN A 330 20.21 -4.66 -20.46
N HIS A 331 19.05 -4.91 -21.09
CA HIS A 331 18.77 -6.14 -21.84
C HIS A 331 18.87 -5.98 -23.37
N ASP A 332 19.12 -4.76 -23.86
CA ASP A 332 19.22 -4.43 -25.28
C ASP A 332 20.60 -3.86 -25.59
N SER A 333 21.53 -4.75 -25.95
CA SER A 333 22.90 -4.35 -26.27
C SER A 333 22.99 -3.49 -27.53
N GLU A 334 22.03 -3.58 -28.44
CA GLU A 334 22.03 -2.79 -29.69
C GLU A 334 21.59 -1.36 -29.39
N ALA A 335 20.52 -1.18 -28.61
CA ALA A 335 20.06 0.14 -28.19
C ALA A 335 21.09 0.91 -27.33
N VAL A 336 21.87 0.20 -26.50
CA VAL A 336 22.99 0.81 -25.76
C VAL A 336 24.10 1.28 -26.72
N GLU A 337 24.44 0.46 -27.72
CA GLU A 337 25.44 0.82 -28.74
C GLU A 337 24.99 2.02 -29.58
N ASP A 338 23.72 2.08 -29.98
CA ASP A 338 23.11 3.22 -30.67
C ASP A 338 23.22 4.51 -29.84
N ALA A 339 22.81 4.47 -28.57
CA ALA A 339 22.83 5.63 -27.69
C ALA A 339 24.25 6.15 -27.45
N VAL A 340 25.20 5.25 -27.21
CA VAL A 340 26.62 5.59 -27.04
C VAL A 340 27.20 6.14 -28.35
N GLY A 341 26.88 5.53 -29.48
CA GLY A 341 27.31 5.97 -30.80
C GLY A 341 26.82 7.38 -31.14
N LEU A 342 25.58 7.71 -30.78
CA LEU A 342 25.03 9.06 -30.95
C LEU A 342 25.82 10.11 -30.16
N ILE A 343 26.18 9.80 -28.91
CA ILE A 343 26.93 10.70 -28.05
C ILE A 343 28.36 10.89 -28.58
N GLU A 344 29.03 9.82 -28.95
CA GLU A 344 30.39 9.88 -29.52
C GLU A 344 30.40 10.66 -30.84
N PHE A 345 29.44 10.41 -31.73
CA PHE A 345 29.28 11.14 -32.97
C PHE A 345 29.12 12.65 -32.72
N THR A 346 28.27 13.02 -31.76
CA THR A 346 28.04 14.43 -31.41
C THR A 346 29.30 15.10 -30.88
N HIS A 347 30.07 14.43 -30.01
CA HIS A 347 31.34 14.98 -29.50
C HIS A 347 32.44 15.06 -30.58
N LEU A 348 32.47 14.13 -31.54
CA LEU A 348 33.42 14.18 -32.65
C LEU A 348 33.17 15.42 -33.54
N ARG A 349 31.92 15.85 -33.69
CA ARG A 349 31.57 17.11 -34.37
C ARG A 349 32.12 18.32 -33.62
N VAL A 350 32.02 18.33 -32.28
CA VAL A 350 32.62 19.37 -31.43
C VAL A 350 34.13 19.45 -31.65
N LEU A 351 34.84 18.32 -31.60
CA LEU A 351 36.31 18.26 -31.81
C LEU A 351 36.73 18.74 -33.20
N ARG A 352 35.88 18.56 -34.21
CA ARG A 352 36.09 19.01 -35.60
C ARG A 352 35.70 20.47 -35.84
N ASN A 353 35.27 21.21 -34.81
CA ASN A 353 34.73 22.57 -34.93
C ASN A 353 33.57 22.68 -35.95
N GLN A 354 32.78 21.61 -36.11
CA GLN A 354 31.57 21.67 -36.93
C GLN A 354 30.44 22.36 -36.15
N PRO A 355 29.59 23.17 -36.80
CA PRO A 355 28.48 23.81 -36.12
C PRO A 355 27.50 22.75 -35.60
N LEU A 356 27.10 22.90 -34.34
CA LEU A 356 25.99 22.17 -33.73
C LEU A 356 24.79 23.09 -33.67
N GLU A 357 23.64 22.59 -34.11
CA GLU A 357 22.36 23.29 -33.92
C GLU A 357 21.93 23.08 -32.47
N LEU A 358 22.37 23.99 -31.60
CA LEU A 358 22.00 23.99 -30.19
C LEU A 358 20.65 24.68 -30.03
N GLY A 359 19.67 23.91 -29.55
CA GLY A 359 18.32 24.39 -29.27
C GLY A 359 17.98 24.30 -27.79
N GLN A 360 16.91 24.96 -27.39
CA GLN A 360 16.31 24.77 -26.08
C GLN A 360 15.34 23.59 -26.17
N ILE A 361 15.61 22.52 -25.43
CA ILE A 361 14.77 21.32 -25.42
C ILE A 361 13.60 21.54 -24.47
N ALA A 362 12.41 21.05 -24.85
CA ALA A 362 11.24 21.12 -23.99
C ALA A 362 11.46 20.36 -22.68
N ALA A 363 11.12 21.00 -21.56
CA ALA A 363 11.21 20.38 -20.24
C ALA A 363 10.28 19.16 -20.15
N ILE A 364 10.70 18.15 -19.39
CA ILE A 364 9.89 16.99 -19.06
C ILE A 364 8.78 17.46 -18.13
N ASP A 365 7.54 17.42 -18.62
CA ASP A 365 6.35 17.68 -17.81
C ASP A 365 6.10 16.49 -16.89
N VAL A 366 6.51 16.65 -15.63
CA VAL A 366 6.06 15.77 -14.56
C VAL A 366 4.97 16.55 -13.87
N GLY A 367 3.75 16.38 -14.38
CA GLY A 367 2.57 17.06 -13.86
C GLY A 367 2.66 17.11 -12.33
N ASP A 368 2.62 18.33 -11.80
CA ASP A 368 2.50 18.52 -10.38
C ASP A 368 1.15 17.91 -10.00
N GLU A 369 1.16 16.63 -9.62
CA GLU A 369 0.27 16.19 -8.55
C GLU A 369 0.70 17.04 -7.36
N ASP A 370 0.16 18.26 -7.31
CA ASP A 370 0.10 19.15 -6.16
C ASP A 370 -0.58 18.34 -5.06
N ILE A 371 0.20 17.47 -4.43
CA ILE A 371 -0.12 16.99 -3.10
C ILE A 371 -0.02 18.26 -2.28
N ALA A 372 -1.16 18.93 -2.13
CA ALA A 372 -1.29 20.13 -1.33
C ALA A 372 -0.68 19.81 0.03
N LYS A 373 0.57 20.22 0.23
CA LYS A 373 1.23 20.14 1.52
C LYS A 373 0.44 21.08 2.40
N GLY A 374 -0.43 20.52 3.22
CA GLY A 374 -1.18 21.27 4.20
C GLY A 374 -0.18 21.81 5.21
N GLU A 375 0.19 23.07 5.06
CA GLU A 375 0.72 23.84 6.19
C GLU A 375 -0.45 24.03 7.17
N GLY A 376 -0.44 23.27 8.26
CA GLY A 376 -1.45 23.39 9.30
C GLY A 376 -1.03 22.68 10.59
N ASP A 377 -1.18 23.39 11.71
CA ASP A 377 -0.94 22.96 13.11
C ASP A 377 -1.88 21.84 13.61
N HIS A 378 -2.43 20.99 12.73
CA HIS A 378 -3.47 20.01 13.08
C HIS A 378 -2.90 18.60 13.35
N PHE A 379 -1.57 18.47 13.49
CA PHE A 379 -0.88 17.20 13.71
C PHE A 379 -1.20 16.55 15.06
N ASP A 380 -1.38 17.35 16.12
CA ASP A 380 -1.63 16.84 17.48
C ASP A 380 -2.89 15.94 17.57
N ALA A 381 -3.90 16.20 16.73
CA ALA A 381 -5.12 15.39 16.67
C ALA A 381 -4.93 14.05 15.93
N LEU A 382 -3.96 13.98 15.03
CA LEU A 382 -3.66 12.81 14.19
C LEU A 382 -2.66 11.84 14.84
N ASP A 383 -1.91 12.30 15.84
CA ASP A 383 -0.99 11.45 16.63
C ASP A 383 -1.74 10.33 17.37
N ARG A 384 -2.98 10.59 17.79
CA ARG A 384 -3.83 9.63 18.50
C ARG A 384 -4.55 8.62 17.60
N VAL A 385 -4.45 8.78 16.29
CA VAL A 385 -5.11 7.87 15.33
C VAL A 385 -4.23 6.64 15.15
N GLU A 386 -4.73 5.43 15.38
CA GLU A 386 -3.92 4.22 15.25
C GLU A 386 -4.19 3.47 13.93
N VAL A 387 -3.12 2.91 13.34
CA VAL A 387 -3.26 2.02 12.19
C VAL A 387 -3.96 0.73 12.64
N GLY A 388 -4.96 0.29 11.88
CA GLY A 388 -5.82 -0.83 12.23
C GLY A 388 -7.10 -0.44 12.96
N GLN A 389 -7.23 0.80 13.41
CA GLN A 389 -8.45 1.29 14.07
C GLN A 389 -9.61 1.43 13.08
N TRP A 390 -10.82 1.09 13.55
CA TRP A 390 -12.06 1.28 12.81
C TRP A 390 -12.65 2.67 13.06
N TRP A 391 -13.19 3.25 12.00
CA TRP A 391 -13.77 4.60 11.99
C TRP A 391 -15.09 4.58 11.25
N ARG A 392 -16.07 5.30 11.80
CA ARG A 392 -17.28 5.69 11.07
C ARG A 392 -17.07 7.11 10.55
N VAL A 393 -17.07 7.27 9.24
CA VAL A 393 -16.78 8.52 8.52
C VAL A 393 -18.03 8.96 7.76
N ASP A 394 -18.57 10.12 8.12
CA ASP A 394 -19.67 10.76 7.40
C ASP A 394 -19.13 11.84 6.45
N LEU A 395 -19.20 11.56 5.14
CA LEU A 395 -18.75 12.48 4.09
C LEU A 395 -19.86 13.48 3.67
N GLY A 396 -21.10 13.34 4.15
CA GLY A 396 -22.23 14.18 3.75
C GLY A 396 -22.92 13.78 2.44
N ASP A 397 -22.31 12.90 1.64
CA ASP A 397 -22.81 12.46 0.33
C ASP A 397 -23.62 11.15 0.39
N GLY A 398 -24.01 10.67 1.58
CA GLY A 398 -24.81 9.45 1.74
C GLY A 398 -24.67 8.79 3.11
N GLU A 399 -24.90 7.48 3.17
CA GLU A 399 -24.71 6.70 4.40
C GLU A 399 -23.26 6.79 4.89
N PRO A 400 -23.03 6.82 6.22
CA PRO A 400 -21.69 6.85 6.77
C PRO A 400 -20.91 5.60 6.35
N LEU A 401 -19.61 5.77 6.08
CA LEU A 401 -18.71 4.69 5.73
C LEU A 401 -18.05 4.14 6.99
N ARG A 402 -17.94 2.81 7.06
CA ARG A 402 -17.18 2.11 8.11
C ARG A 402 -15.88 1.61 7.53
N LEU A 403 -14.79 2.15 8.03
CA LEU A 403 -13.49 2.09 7.40
C LEU A 403 -12.41 1.74 8.42
N GLN A 404 -11.45 0.93 8.01
CA GLN A 404 -10.26 0.66 8.80
C GLN A 404 -9.10 1.50 8.26
N LEU A 405 -8.34 2.15 9.16
CA LEU A 405 -7.13 2.84 8.74
C LEU A 405 -6.04 1.80 8.39
N ALA A 406 -5.60 1.77 7.15
CA ALA A 406 -4.60 0.80 6.68
C ALA A 406 -3.18 1.39 6.64
N LEU A 407 -3.03 2.66 6.30
CA LEU A 407 -1.72 3.31 6.21
C LEU A 407 -1.81 4.82 6.46
N LYS A 408 -0.79 5.33 7.15
CA LYS A 408 -0.47 6.75 7.27
C LYS A 408 0.70 7.09 6.35
N LEU A 409 0.50 8.03 5.42
CA LEU A 409 1.53 8.55 4.52
C LEU A 409 1.95 9.92 5.03
N GLU A 410 3.03 9.96 5.82
CA GLU A 410 3.46 11.20 6.49
C GLU A 410 3.97 12.27 5.51
N ARG A 411 4.75 11.87 4.50
CA ARG A 411 5.35 12.80 3.52
C ARG A 411 4.28 13.42 2.62
N GLU A 412 3.32 12.61 2.20
CA GLU A 412 2.21 13.01 1.35
C GLU A 412 1.01 13.56 2.14
N GLN A 413 1.07 13.49 3.49
CA GLN A 413 -0.01 13.88 4.40
C GLN A 413 -1.35 13.24 4.04
N GLN A 414 -1.35 11.94 3.79
CA GLN A 414 -2.53 11.19 3.31
C GLN A 414 -2.82 9.97 4.19
N LEU A 415 -4.11 9.72 4.43
CA LEU A 415 -4.61 8.55 5.14
C LEU A 415 -5.28 7.61 4.14
N LEU A 416 -4.90 6.33 4.20
CA LEU A 416 -5.45 5.28 3.37
C LEU A 416 -6.38 4.39 4.18
N PHE A 417 -7.62 4.29 3.74
CA PHE A 417 -8.65 3.51 4.41
C PHE A 417 -9.12 2.33 3.56
N THR A 418 -9.30 1.19 4.22
CA THR A 418 -9.83 -0.04 3.62
C THR A 418 -11.21 -0.37 4.20
N ASN A 419 -11.99 -1.13 3.44
CA ASN A 419 -13.23 -1.72 3.94
C ASN A 419 -12.97 -3.04 4.69
N GLN A 420 -14.04 -3.67 5.18
CA GLN A 420 -14.01 -4.98 5.85
C GLN A 420 -13.37 -6.12 5.04
N ALA A 421 -13.30 -6.01 3.71
CA ALA A 421 -12.66 -6.99 2.85
C ALA A 421 -11.17 -6.67 2.58
N GLY A 422 -10.63 -5.58 3.14
CA GLY A 422 -9.27 -5.12 2.91
C GLY A 422 -9.07 -4.38 1.58
N ILE A 423 -10.15 -3.96 0.91
CA ILE A 423 -10.10 -3.24 -0.37
C ILE A 423 -10.05 -1.73 -0.09
N LYS A 424 -9.27 -0.98 -0.87
CA LYS A 424 -9.23 0.49 -0.83
C LYS A 424 -10.63 1.06 -0.98
N ALA A 425 -11.09 1.80 0.03
CA ALA A 425 -12.42 2.39 0.04
C ALA A 425 -12.38 3.92 0.07
N LEU A 426 -11.38 4.49 0.74
CA LEU A 426 -11.22 5.94 0.83
C LEU A 426 -9.75 6.32 0.99
N GLN A 427 -9.38 7.45 0.42
CA GLN A 427 -8.09 8.10 0.65
C GLN A 427 -8.37 9.58 0.92
N GLN A 428 -7.85 10.11 2.02
CA GLN A 428 -8.14 11.47 2.51
C GLN A 428 -6.85 12.17 2.91
N SER A 429 -6.80 13.50 2.75
CA SER A 429 -5.69 14.28 3.29
C SER A 429 -5.78 14.38 4.81
N TYR A 430 -4.65 14.62 5.48
CA TYR A 430 -4.62 14.86 6.92
C TYR A 430 -5.49 16.06 7.30
N ARG A 431 -5.47 17.11 6.48
CA ARG A 431 -6.29 18.31 6.67
C ARG A 431 -7.78 17.98 6.61
N ASP A 432 -8.23 17.31 5.56
CA ASP A 432 -9.66 17.00 5.39
C ASP A 432 -10.14 16.08 6.50
N PHE A 433 -9.34 15.10 6.89
CA PHE A 433 -9.67 14.21 8.01
C PHE A 433 -9.72 14.95 9.35
N ALA A 434 -8.77 15.87 9.62
CA ALA A 434 -8.79 16.70 10.82
C ALA A 434 -10.00 17.65 10.85
N GLU A 435 -10.40 18.22 9.70
CA GLU A 435 -11.64 19.01 9.61
C GLU A 435 -12.88 18.15 9.89
N LEU A 436 -12.93 16.92 9.38
CA LEU A 436 -14.03 15.99 9.67
C LEU A 436 -14.07 15.60 11.16
N LEU A 437 -12.92 15.41 11.79
CA LEU A 437 -12.79 15.15 13.23
C LEU A 437 -13.30 16.36 14.05
N ALA A 438 -12.86 17.57 13.70
CA ALA A 438 -13.27 18.81 14.37
C ALA A 438 -14.79 19.06 14.25
N ARG A 439 -15.40 18.61 13.15
CA ARG A 439 -16.87 18.70 12.92
C ARG A 439 -17.66 17.52 13.52
N GLN A 440 -17.01 16.61 14.26
CA GLN A 440 -17.62 15.39 14.81
C GLN A 440 -18.30 14.49 13.76
N LYS A 441 -17.83 14.55 12.50
CA LYS A 441 -18.30 13.68 11.42
C LYS A 441 -17.57 12.34 11.36
N VAL A 442 -16.56 12.18 12.22
CA VAL A 442 -15.76 10.96 12.33
C VAL A 442 -15.84 10.49 13.77
N THR A 443 -16.17 9.21 13.96
CA THR A 443 -16.20 8.58 15.29
C THR A 443 -15.41 7.29 15.27
N ALA A 444 -14.53 7.11 16.24
CA ALA A 444 -13.80 5.87 16.43
C ALA A 444 -14.77 4.74 16.79
N LEU A 445 -14.57 3.57 16.17
CA LEU A 445 -15.31 2.36 16.49
C LEU A 445 -14.35 1.39 17.18
N HIS A 446 -14.70 1.01 18.40
CA HIS A 446 -13.89 0.09 19.19
C HIS A 446 -14.33 -1.36 18.95
N CYS A 447 -13.37 -2.29 19.01
CA CYS A 447 -13.61 -3.73 18.88
C CYS A 447 -12.83 -4.50 19.94
N GLY A 448 -13.22 -5.76 20.14
CA GLY A 448 -12.58 -6.67 21.10
C GLY A 448 -13.64 -7.30 22.00
N ALA A 449 -13.36 -7.32 23.31
CA ALA A 449 -14.27 -7.81 24.34
C ALA A 449 -15.45 -6.85 24.61
N SER A 450 -16.14 -6.39 23.55
CA SER A 450 -17.15 -5.33 23.58
C SER A 450 -18.28 -5.56 24.61
N PHE A 451 -18.87 -6.74 24.61
CA PHE A 451 -19.94 -7.16 25.52
C PHE A 451 -19.38 -7.41 26.92
N SER A 452 -18.24 -8.11 27.03
CA SER A 452 -17.60 -8.39 28.33
C SER A 452 -17.20 -7.10 29.07
N THR A 453 -16.67 -6.10 28.34
CA THR A 453 -16.36 -4.76 28.86
C THR A 453 -17.62 -4.01 29.29
N SER A 454 -18.73 -4.17 28.54
CA SER A 454 -20.02 -3.56 28.91
C SER A 454 -20.64 -4.19 30.17
N LEU A 455 -20.48 -5.51 30.36
CA LEU A 455 -20.88 -6.21 31.59
C LEU A 455 -20.09 -5.71 32.82
N ALA A 456 -18.77 -5.59 32.68
CA ALA A 456 -17.90 -5.07 33.73
C ALA A 456 -18.25 -3.61 34.08
N SER A 457 -18.46 -2.78 33.07
CA SER A 457 -18.91 -1.38 33.23
C SER A 457 -20.21 -1.27 34.02
N ALA A 458 -21.22 -2.08 33.67
CA ALA A 458 -22.51 -2.05 34.32
C ALA A 458 -22.43 -2.46 35.80
N ALA A 459 -21.42 -3.25 36.19
CA ALA A 459 -21.12 -3.56 37.59
C ALA A 459 -20.33 -2.45 38.31
N GLY A 460 -19.86 -1.43 37.58
CA GLY A 460 -19.03 -0.33 38.09
C GLY A 460 -17.53 -0.57 37.99
N ILE A 461 -17.09 -1.42 37.05
CA ILE A 461 -15.68 -1.67 36.74
C ILE A 461 -15.40 -1.14 35.34
N ASP A 462 -14.98 0.12 35.25
CA ASP A 462 -14.68 0.82 34.01
C ASP A 462 -13.16 0.99 33.75
N SER A 463 -12.34 0.66 34.74
CA SER A 463 -10.89 0.89 34.74
C SER A 463 -10.08 -0.22 35.38
N THR A 464 -8.81 -0.31 34.98
CA THR A 464 -7.84 -1.28 35.51
C THR A 464 -7.58 -1.07 37.00
N GLU A 465 -7.64 0.17 37.49
CA GLU A 465 -7.53 0.49 38.92
C GLU A 465 -8.67 -0.13 39.74
N GLN A 466 -9.92 0.02 39.27
CA GLN A 466 -11.09 -0.58 39.92
C GLN A 466 -11.05 -2.11 39.87
N LEU A 467 -10.55 -2.67 38.76
CA LEU A 467 -10.33 -4.12 38.66
C LEU A 467 -9.28 -4.60 39.67
N GLY A 468 -8.18 -3.85 39.85
CA GLY A 468 -7.16 -4.15 40.86
C GLY A 468 -7.73 -4.18 42.28
N ILE A 469 -8.53 -3.17 42.66
CA ILE A 469 -9.18 -3.10 43.97
C ILE A 469 -10.08 -4.32 44.22
N LEU A 470 -10.80 -4.77 43.19
CA LEU A 470 -11.67 -5.94 43.26
C LEU A 470 -10.88 -7.23 43.47
N VAL A 471 -9.80 -7.42 42.70
CA VAL A 471 -8.93 -8.60 42.78
C VAL A 471 -8.24 -8.66 44.14
N ASP A 472 -7.75 -7.53 44.64
CA ASP A 472 -7.15 -7.43 45.97
C ASP A 472 -8.17 -7.73 47.09
N ALA A 473 -9.41 -7.24 46.96
CA ALA A 473 -10.48 -7.55 47.90
C ALA A 473 -10.87 -9.03 47.90
N ALA A 474 -10.85 -9.69 46.73
CA ALA A 474 -11.11 -11.12 46.59
C ALA A 474 -9.97 -11.97 47.16
N ALA A 475 -8.71 -11.52 47.07
CA ALA A 475 -7.54 -12.21 47.61
C ALA A 475 -7.45 -12.19 49.15
N VAL A 476 -8.15 -11.26 49.83
CA VAL A 476 -8.12 -11.10 51.29
C VAL A 476 -9.10 -12.03 52.04
N LEU A 477 -9.98 -12.75 51.34
CA LEU A 477 -10.89 -13.72 51.97
C LEU A 477 -10.18 -15.05 52.29
N PRO A 478 -10.16 -15.52 53.56
CA PRO A 478 -9.50 -16.77 53.91
C PRO A 478 -10.40 -17.95 53.53
N GLY A 479 -10.13 -18.53 52.36
CA GLY A 479 -10.62 -19.84 51.94
C GLY A 479 -11.55 -19.81 50.72
N GLY A 480 -11.02 -20.17 49.54
CA GLY A 480 -11.85 -20.52 48.39
C GLY A 480 -11.18 -20.39 47.02
N MET A 481 -10.47 -21.44 46.62
CA MET A 481 -10.05 -21.81 45.25
C MET A 481 -9.02 -20.91 44.55
N ALA A 482 -7.77 -21.38 44.58
CA ALA A 482 -6.76 -21.00 43.62
C ALA A 482 -7.27 -21.30 42.20
N VAL A 483 -7.33 -20.28 41.36
CA VAL A 483 -7.44 -20.45 39.91
C VAL A 483 -6.08 -20.99 39.47
N GLU A 484 -6.07 -22.23 38.97
CA GLU A 484 -4.89 -22.80 38.32
C GLU A 484 -4.46 -21.88 37.18
N GLU A 485 -3.15 -21.65 37.07
CA GLU A 485 -2.53 -20.87 36.00
C GLU A 485 -3.06 -21.29 34.63
N PRO A 486 -3.33 -20.34 33.71
CA PRO A 486 -3.63 -20.71 32.33
C PRO A 486 -2.42 -21.41 31.74
N ALA A 487 -2.61 -22.68 31.34
CA ALA A 487 -1.62 -23.45 30.62
C ALA A 487 -1.12 -22.67 29.40
N GLU A 488 0.18 -22.40 29.37
CA GLU A 488 0.90 -22.00 28.17
C GLU A 488 0.63 -23.04 27.07
N TYR A 489 -0.08 -22.64 26.03
CA TYR A 489 -0.09 -23.33 24.75
C TYR A 489 0.50 -22.39 23.71
N PHE A 490 1.84 -22.39 23.62
CA PHE A 490 2.57 -21.92 22.45
C PHE A 490 3.24 -23.12 21.75
N GLY A 491 3.24 -23.05 20.43
CA GLY A 491 3.78 -24.04 19.48
C GLY A 491 2.76 -24.18 18.35
N GLN A 492 2.71 -23.35 17.30
CA GLN A 492 3.81 -22.79 16.51
C GLN A 492 4.72 -23.87 15.94
N GLU A 493 4.12 -24.78 15.18
CA GLU A 493 4.74 -25.53 14.08
C GLU A 493 3.62 -25.96 13.12
N ALA A 494 3.93 -25.96 11.82
CA ALA A 494 3.03 -26.18 10.66
C ALA A 494 2.42 -24.91 10.00
N ILE A 495 3.30 -24.04 9.50
CA ILE A 495 3.01 -23.27 8.28
C ILE A 495 4.26 -23.32 7.39
N ASP A 496 4.55 -24.51 6.92
CA ASP A 496 5.28 -24.66 5.66
C ASP A 496 4.67 -25.88 4.97
N GLU A 497 4.63 -25.82 3.64
CA GLU A 497 3.96 -26.74 2.71
C GLU A 497 2.48 -26.45 2.41
N SER A 498 2.26 -26.21 1.12
CA SER A 498 0.99 -26.16 0.39
C SER A 498 0.39 -24.75 0.23
N ILE A 499 0.71 -24.09 -0.89
CA ILE A 499 -0.23 -23.66 -1.94
C ILE A 499 0.62 -23.14 -3.11
N GLU A 500 1.03 -24.09 -3.95
CA GLU A 500 1.40 -23.82 -5.33
C GLU A 500 0.19 -24.19 -6.22
N HIS A 501 0.03 -23.44 -7.32
CA HIS A 501 -0.83 -23.71 -8.49
C HIS A 501 -2.34 -23.53 -8.37
N ILE A 502 -2.84 -22.35 -8.81
CA ILE A 502 -3.95 -22.26 -9.78
C ILE A 502 -3.72 -21.01 -10.67
N GLU A 503 -3.04 -21.18 -11.81
CA GLU A 503 -3.30 -20.39 -13.02
C GLU A 503 -3.02 -21.27 -14.25
N GLN A 504 -4.08 -21.72 -14.92
CA GLN A 504 -4.03 -22.21 -16.30
C GLN A 504 -5.27 -21.70 -17.03
N TYR A 505 -5.05 -20.81 -17.99
CA TYR A 505 -5.81 -20.78 -19.23
C TYR A 505 -4.83 -20.63 -20.39
N ALA A 506 -5.05 -21.47 -21.39
CA ALA A 506 -4.18 -21.80 -22.50
C ALA A 506 -4.19 -20.77 -23.63
N VAL A 507 -3.11 -20.73 -24.42
CA VAL A 507 -3.14 -20.52 -25.88
C VAL A 507 -2.07 -21.41 -26.53
N ASP A 508 -2.51 -22.15 -27.56
CA ASP A 508 -1.76 -23.13 -28.36
C ASP A 508 -0.68 -22.53 -29.30
N GLU A 509 0.27 -23.41 -29.61
CA GLU A 509 1.35 -23.52 -30.63
C GLU A 509 1.06 -23.04 -32.09
N PRO A 510 2.01 -23.12 -33.09
CA PRO A 510 3.36 -23.74 -33.10
C PRO A 510 4.51 -22.96 -33.78
N VAL A 511 5.70 -23.56 -33.62
CA VAL A 511 6.97 -23.31 -34.32
C VAL A 511 6.96 -23.82 -35.77
N GLY A 512 7.69 -23.13 -36.66
CA GLY A 512 7.99 -23.58 -38.02
C GLY A 512 9.30 -22.98 -38.55
N GLN A 513 10.07 -23.79 -39.29
CA GLN A 513 11.51 -23.73 -39.52
C GLN A 513 12.00 -22.86 -40.70
N THR A 514 13.30 -22.60 -40.64
CA THR A 514 14.27 -22.01 -41.59
C THR A 514 14.09 -22.33 -43.09
N ARG A 515 14.39 -21.35 -43.97
CA ARG A 515 14.99 -21.62 -45.30
C ARG A 515 15.76 -20.42 -45.88
N GLN A 516 16.98 -20.68 -46.32
CA GLN A 516 17.83 -19.82 -47.17
C GLN A 516 17.38 -19.86 -48.63
N GLU A 517 17.58 -18.77 -49.38
CA GLU A 517 18.10 -18.79 -50.76
C GLU A 517 18.51 -17.37 -51.20
N ALA A 518 19.61 -17.28 -51.96
CA ALA A 518 20.16 -16.10 -52.64
C ALA A 518 20.04 -16.33 -54.18
N PRO A 519 20.73 -15.58 -55.06
CA PRO A 519 20.54 -14.19 -55.49
C PRO A 519 20.19 -14.09 -57.00
N GLY A 520 19.72 -12.93 -57.46
CA GLY A 520 19.55 -12.59 -58.88
C GLY A 520 20.35 -11.34 -59.29
N GLU A 521 21.07 -11.44 -60.41
CA GLU A 521 22.07 -10.51 -60.98
C GLU A 521 21.48 -9.70 -62.20
N PRO A 522 22.18 -8.78 -62.90
CA PRO A 522 21.99 -7.32 -62.78
C PRO A 522 21.81 -6.51 -64.13
N ALA A 523 21.95 -5.17 -64.04
CA ALA A 523 22.37 -4.14 -65.04
C ALA A 523 21.26 -3.26 -65.71
N PRO A 524 21.53 -1.97 -66.09
CA PRO A 524 22.83 -1.42 -66.50
C PRO A 524 23.31 -0.05 -65.94
N VAL A 525 24.62 -0.08 -65.63
CA VAL A 525 25.73 0.88 -65.77
C VAL A 525 25.48 2.32 -66.27
N ALA A 526 26.05 3.27 -65.53
CA ALA A 526 26.57 4.53 -66.07
C ALA A 526 28.03 4.74 -65.58
N ASP A 527 28.94 4.85 -66.54
CA ASP A 527 30.37 5.11 -66.36
C ASP A 527 30.65 6.36 -65.51
N THR A 528 31.30 6.18 -64.36
CA THR A 528 32.16 7.22 -63.77
C THR A 528 33.36 6.56 -63.10
N ASN A 529 34.49 6.57 -63.82
CA ASN A 529 35.72 5.91 -63.43
C ASN A 529 36.51 6.79 -62.44
N VAL A 530 36.00 6.92 -61.21
CA VAL A 530 36.71 7.55 -60.08
C VAL A 530 36.78 6.51 -58.97
N GLU A 531 37.99 6.08 -58.59
CA GLU A 531 38.19 5.24 -57.40
C GLU A 531 38.15 6.12 -56.15
N PRO A 532 37.27 5.86 -55.15
CA PRO A 532 37.35 6.50 -53.85
C PRO A 532 38.55 5.93 -53.08
N ASP A 533 39.52 6.77 -52.74
CA ASP A 533 40.71 6.40 -51.95
C ASP A 533 40.32 6.21 -50.47
N LEU A 534 39.69 5.07 -50.17
CA LEU A 534 39.27 4.67 -48.82
C LEU A 534 40.12 3.49 -48.34
N PRO A 535 41.10 3.70 -47.45
CA PRO A 535 41.92 2.60 -46.93
C PRO A 535 41.08 1.65 -46.05
N MET A 536 41.40 0.36 -46.11
CA MET A 536 40.76 -0.64 -45.25
C MET A 536 40.93 -0.28 -43.78
N GLY A 537 39.85 -0.35 -43.02
CA GLY A 537 39.78 0.00 -41.62
C GLY A 537 39.32 1.43 -41.32
N THR A 538 38.97 2.21 -42.35
CA THR A 538 38.36 3.54 -42.20
C THR A 538 36.97 3.42 -41.58
N TRP A 539 36.69 4.20 -40.55
CA TRP A 539 35.34 4.30 -39.99
C TRP A 539 34.53 5.32 -40.79
N LEU A 540 33.28 5.00 -41.08
CA LEU A 540 32.35 5.86 -41.80
C LEU A 540 31.06 6.00 -40.98
N GLY A 541 30.55 7.23 -40.89
CA GLY A 541 29.21 7.51 -40.40
C GLY A 541 28.25 7.63 -41.58
N PHE A 542 27.18 6.83 -41.59
CA PHE A 542 26.14 6.84 -42.62
C PHE A 542 24.90 7.55 -42.09
N HIS A 543 24.32 8.44 -42.90
CA HIS A 543 23.15 9.27 -42.60
C HIS A 543 21.90 8.85 -43.39
N ASP A 544 21.81 7.59 -43.83
CA ASP A 544 20.77 7.07 -44.74
C ASP A 544 19.40 6.77 -44.07
N GLY A 545 19.18 7.25 -42.83
CA GLY A 545 17.93 7.00 -42.08
C GLY A 545 17.80 7.88 -40.82
N ASP A 546 16.68 7.70 -40.09
CA ASP A 546 16.33 8.49 -38.88
C ASP A 546 17.39 8.47 -37.76
N LYS A 547 18.35 7.52 -37.80
CA LYS A 547 19.48 7.43 -36.88
C LYS A 547 20.80 7.30 -37.65
N PRO A 548 21.85 8.07 -37.32
CA PRO A 548 23.16 7.94 -37.94
C PRO A 548 23.84 6.62 -37.50
N LEU A 549 24.37 5.86 -38.46
CA LEU A 549 24.97 4.54 -38.23
C LEU A 549 26.48 4.57 -38.44
N MET A 550 27.26 4.02 -37.50
CA MET A 550 28.72 3.95 -37.61
C MET A 550 29.18 2.56 -38.06
N ALA A 551 29.94 2.49 -39.14
CA ALA A 551 30.51 1.23 -39.61
C ALA A 551 31.95 1.37 -40.13
N LYS A 552 32.78 0.38 -39.85
CA LYS A 552 34.18 0.30 -40.29
C LYS A 552 34.28 -0.43 -41.61
N LEU A 553 34.98 0.14 -42.59
CA LEU A 553 35.31 -0.57 -43.83
C LEU A 553 36.20 -1.77 -43.52
N ALA A 554 35.66 -2.98 -43.61
CA ALA A 554 36.39 -4.21 -43.29
C ALA A 554 37.11 -4.78 -44.51
N VAL A 555 36.40 -4.88 -45.64
CA VAL A 555 36.89 -5.50 -46.87
C VAL A 555 36.32 -4.76 -48.07
N HIS A 556 37.18 -4.51 -49.05
CA HIS A 556 36.77 -4.11 -50.39
C HIS A 556 36.99 -5.32 -51.32
N ASP A 557 35.89 -5.87 -51.84
CA ASP A 557 35.92 -7.00 -52.77
C ASP A 557 36.07 -6.46 -54.20
N ARG A 558 37.29 -6.52 -54.74
CA ARG A 558 37.64 -6.03 -56.08
C ARG A 558 37.05 -6.86 -57.22
N GLU A 559 36.60 -8.09 -56.97
CA GLU A 559 35.98 -8.93 -58.02
C GLU A 559 34.50 -8.61 -58.21
N LYS A 560 33.84 -8.13 -57.15
CA LYS A 560 32.39 -7.83 -57.13
C LYS A 560 32.06 -6.35 -56.93
N ASP A 561 33.08 -5.49 -56.88
CA ASP A 561 33.01 -4.04 -56.71
C ASP A 561 32.13 -3.59 -55.52
N ASN A 562 32.27 -4.30 -54.39
CA ASN A 562 31.46 -4.11 -53.18
C ASN A 562 32.33 -3.80 -51.96
N TYR A 563 31.83 -2.90 -51.12
CA TYR A 563 32.43 -2.49 -49.85
C TYR A 563 31.63 -3.09 -48.68
N ILE A 564 32.30 -3.83 -47.81
CA ILE A 564 31.70 -4.47 -46.64
C ILE A 564 32.06 -3.68 -45.39
N PHE A 565 31.04 -3.25 -44.65
CA PHE A 565 31.18 -2.48 -43.42
C PHE A 565 30.78 -3.30 -42.19
N VAL A 566 31.56 -3.19 -41.11
CA VAL A 566 31.37 -3.95 -39.87
C VAL A 566 31.21 -3.05 -38.64
N ASN A 567 30.56 -3.57 -37.59
CA ASN A 567 30.48 -2.92 -36.30
C ASN A 567 31.78 -3.09 -35.49
N ARG A 568 31.80 -2.55 -34.27
CA ARG A 568 32.95 -2.64 -33.34
C ARG A 568 33.36 -4.06 -32.97
N LYS A 569 32.44 -5.04 -33.11
CA LYS A 569 32.65 -6.47 -32.86
C LYS A 569 33.06 -7.25 -34.11
N GLY A 570 33.19 -6.59 -35.27
CA GLY A 570 33.57 -7.22 -36.55
C GLY A 570 32.41 -7.91 -37.29
N ILE A 571 31.17 -7.66 -36.87
CA ILE A 571 29.96 -8.21 -37.52
C ILE A 571 29.58 -7.30 -38.69
N LYS A 572 29.29 -7.90 -39.85
CA LYS A 572 28.86 -7.20 -41.06
C LYS A 572 27.51 -6.49 -40.83
N ILE A 573 27.51 -5.17 -40.97
CA ILE A 573 26.29 -4.34 -40.87
C ILE A 573 25.76 -3.98 -42.26
N LEU A 574 26.66 -3.58 -43.17
CA LEU A 574 26.28 -2.98 -44.44
C LEU A 574 27.15 -3.53 -45.58
N GLN A 575 26.55 -3.70 -46.76
CA GLN A 575 27.27 -3.99 -47.99
C GLN A 575 26.77 -3.03 -49.07
N LEU A 576 27.65 -2.19 -49.59
CA LEU A 576 27.32 -1.21 -50.63
C LEU A 576 28.15 -1.48 -51.88
N SER A 577 27.56 -1.28 -53.05
CA SER A 577 28.32 -1.26 -54.31
C SER A 577 29.08 0.07 -54.43
N LYS A 578 30.13 0.08 -55.27
CA LYS A 578 30.91 1.29 -55.55
C LYS A 578 30.06 2.48 -56.01
N GLU A 579 29.11 2.22 -56.93
CA GLU A 579 28.22 3.26 -57.46
C GLU A 579 27.37 3.90 -56.35
N VAL A 580 26.79 3.07 -55.47
CA VAL A 580 25.96 3.55 -54.35
C VAL A 580 26.80 4.28 -53.30
N LEU A 581 28.00 3.78 -53.00
CA LEU A 581 28.91 4.43 -52.05
C LEU A 581 29.34 5.83 -52.53
N LEU A 582 29.70 5.95 -53.82
CA LEU A 582 30.08 7.24 -54.41
C LEU A 582 28.90 8.22 -54.42
N GLN A 583 27.70 7.74 -54.76
CA GLN A 583 26.51 8.58 -54.78
C GLN A 583 26.16 9.07 -53.37
N MET A 584 26.25 8.22 -52.35
CA MET A 584 26.04 8.63 -50.95
C MET A 584 27.13 9.57 -50.42
N MET A 585 28.36 9.48 -50.94
CA MET A 585 29.44 10.43 -50.64
C MET A 585 29.18 11.79 -51.30
N ASP A 586 28.71 11.81 -52.56
CA ASP A 586 28.35 13.02 -53.29
C ASP A 586 27.12 13.72 -52.70
N ASP A 587 26.17 12.94 -52.18
CA ASP A 587 24.97 13.43 -51.48
C ASP A 587 25.26 13.89 -50.04
N GLY A 588 26.50 13.78 -49.57
CA GLY A 588 26.91 14.19 -48.22
C GLY A 588 26.35 13.32 -47.09
N LEU A 589 25.86 12.12 -47.41
CA LEU A 589 25.27 11.15 -46.46
C LEU A 589 26.33 10.29 -45.77
N ILE A 590 27.62 10.52 -46.05
CA ILE A 590 28.74 9.72 -45.51
C ILE A 590 29.84 10.63 -44.94
N ASP A 591 30.10 10.49 -43.64
CA ASP A 591 31.20 11.16 -42.94
C ASP A 591 32.39 10.21 -42.74
N ILE A 592 33.56 10.55 -43.29
CA ILE A 592 34.79 9.76 -43.13
C ILE A 592 35.45 10.09 -41.77
N LEU A 593 35.58 9.08 -40.91
CA LEU A 593 36.09 9.16 -39.55
C LEU A 593 37.49 8.49 -39.48
N GLN A 594 38.51 9.30 -39.77
CA GLN A 594 39.96 9.06 -39.71
C GLN A 594 40.63 8.20 -40.81
N THR A 595 41.60 8.82 -41.48
CA THR A 595 42.77 8.20 -42.14
C THR A 595 43.96 8.22 -41.18
N SER A 596 44.02 7.29 -40.23
CA SER A 596 45.28 7.01 -39.54
C SER A 596 45.73 5.60 -39.84
N SER A 597 46.69 5.51 -40.75
CA SER A 597 47.68 4.43 -40.89
C SER A 597 48.00 3.86 -39.51
N THR A 598 47.44 2.69 -39.21
CA THR A 598 47.87 1.91 -38.07
C THR A 598 49.24 1.34 -38.41
N PHE A 599 50.13 1.33 -37.43
CA PHE A 599 51.49 0.77 -37.35
C PHE A 599 51.87 -0.35 -38.35
N ARG A 600 50.92 -1.18 -38.78
CA ARG A 600 51.05 -2.23 -39.80
C ARG A 600 51.54 -1.72 -41.17
N ASP A 601 51.10 -0.55 -41.64
CA ASP A 601 51.54 -0.02 -42.94
C ASP A 601 52.99 0.49 -42.92
N LYS A 602 53.42 1.06 -41.78
CA LYS A 602 54.82 1.45 -41.56
C LYS A 602 55.76 0.24 -41.51
N VAL A 603 55.30 -0.88 -40.93
CA VAL A 603 56.06 -2.14 -40.92
C VAL A 603 56.15 -2.75 -42.33
N THR A 604 55.08 -2.66 -43.11
CA THR A 604 55.03 -3.22 -44.48
C THR A 604 55.86 -2.38 -45.47
N GLN A 605 55.90 -1.04 -45.31
CA GLN A 605 56.78 -0.17 -46.09
C GLN A 605 58.26 -0.33 -45.70
N ALA A 606 58.58 -0.49 -44.41
CA ALA A 606 59.95 -0.74 -43.97
C ALA A 606 60.47 -2.10 -44.46
N GLN A 607 59.64 -3.14 -44.48
CA GLN A 607 60.00 -4.44 -45.05
C GLN A 607 60.25 -4.38 -46.56
N ARG A 608 59.46 -3.60 -47.32
CA ARG A 608 59.68 -3.42 -48.77
C ARG A 608 60.95 -2.64 -49.11
N GLN A 609 61.38 -1.69 -48.28
CA GLN A 609 62.64 -0.94 -48.49
C GLN A 609 63.90 -1.71 -48.08
N THR A 610 63.76 -2.90 -47.49
CA THR A 610 64.90 -3.75 -47.11
C THR A 610 65.11 -4.92 -48.10
N GLU A 611 64.27 -5.05 -49.12
CA GLU A 611 64.30 -6.12 -50.13
C GLU A 611 64.59 -5.64 -51.57
N GLU A 612 64.89 -4.36 -51.78
CA GLU A 612 65.65 -3.85 -52.95
C GLU A 612 67.08 -3.52 -52.54
#